data_AF-A0A9P8BRY2-F1
#
_entry.id   AF-A0A9P8BRY2-F1
#
_cell.length_a   1.000
_cell.length_b   1.000
_cell.length_c   1.000
_cell.angle_alpha   90.00
_cell.angle_beta   90.00
_cell.angle_gamma   90.00
#
_symmetry.space_group_name_H-M   'P 1'
#
loop_
_entity.id
_entity.type
_entity.pdbx_description
1 polymer ?
#
loop_
_entity_poly.entity_id
_entity_poly.type
_entity_poly.pdbx_seq_one_letter_code
_entity_poly.pdbx_strand_id
1 'polypeptide(L)'
;MASFDQPHNGDGVAASTLFHTIASDVIRNGSKAVLKREKVQQLRGRCRDRGNITNEFDSILTLYGDESFVPIISNPDLNMYLENMALHLSAYITKANKAVANFIEKEFTSPTE
;
A
#
# COMPACT_ATOMS: atom_id res chain seq x y z
N MET A 1 20.16 21.04 7.34
CA MET A 1 18.82 20.71 7.85
C MET A 1 18.10 19.95 6.75
N ALA A 2 18.17 18.61 6.76
CA ALA A 2 17.47 17.82 5.76
C ALA A 2 15.98 17.82 6.14
N SER A 3 15.14 18.37 5.27
CA SER A 3 13.68 18.25 5.40
C SER A 3 13.33 16.76 5.22
N PHE A 4 12.89 16.12 6.29
CA PHE A 4 12.51 14.70 6.30
C PHE A 4 11.05 14.46 5.94
N ASP A 5 10.34 15.50 5.47
CA ASP A 5 9.15 15.32 4.65
C ASP A 5 9.58 14.74 3.29
N GLN A 6 9.95 13.45 3.28
CA GLN A 6 9.68 12.68 2.08
C GLN A 6 8.16 12.76 1.91
N PRO A 7 7.66 13.32 0.80
CA PRO A 7 6.23 13.33 0.55
C PRO A 7 5.73 11.91 0.78
N HIS A 8 4.61 11.77 1.49
CA HIS A 8 3.93 10.50 1.74
C HIS A 8 3.49 9.84 0.41
N ASN A 9 4.44 9.49 -0.45
CA ASN A 9 4.30 9.09 -1.83
C ASN A 9 5.32 7.97 -2.04
N GLY A 10 4.80 6.78 -2.19
CA GLY A 10 5.58 5.57 -2.39
C GLY A 10 4.65 4.37 -2.38
N ASP A 11 5.02 3.38 -3.16
CA ASP A 11 4.19 2.22 -3.43
C ASP A 11 3.74 1.52 -2.14
N GLY A 12 4.62 1.45 -1.14
CA GLY A 12 4.27 0.90 0.18
C GLY A 12 3.16 1.67 0.90
N VAL A 13 3.16 3.00 0.87
CA VAL A 13 2.10 3.82 1.49
C VAL A 13 0.78 3.64 0.74
N ALA A 14 0.82 3.58 -0.60
CA ALA A 14 -0.36 3.34 -1.41
C ALA A 14 -0.99 1.98 -1.10
N ALA A 15 -0.17 0.92 -1.07
CA ALA A 15 -0.60 -0.42 -0.70
C ALA A 15 -1.17 -0.48 0.72
N SER A 16 -0.48 0.07 1.72
CA SER A 16 -1.00 0.11 3.10
C SER A 16 -2.34 0.87 3.20
N THR A 17 -2.50 1.95 2.42
CA THR A 17 -3.76 2.69 2.36
C THR A 17 -4.89 1.87 1.73
N LEU A 18 -4.57 1.02 0.73
CA LEU A 18 -5.53 0.09 0.15
C LEU A 18 -6.02 -0.92 1.19
N PHE A 19 -5.10 -1.57 1.92
CA PHE A 19 -5.46 -2.50 3.00
C PHE A 19 -6.31 -1.83 4.08
N HIS A 20 -5.93 -0.61 4.49
CA HIS A 20 -6.72 0.15 5.46
C HIS A 20 -8.15 0.45 4.95
N THR A 21 -8.28 0.82 3.67
CA THR A 21 -9.58 1.08 3.05
C THR A 21 -10.45 -0.17 3.06
N ILE A 22 -9.89 -1.30 2.64
CA ILE A 22 -10.57 -2.60 2.58
C ILE A 22 -11.01 -3.03 3.98
N ALA A 23 -10.10 -3.03 4.95
CA ALA A 23 -10.40 -3.41 6.33
C ALA A 23 -11.50 -2.53 6.93
N SER A 24 -11.43 -1.21 6.70
CA SER A 24 -12.44 -0.27 7.19
C SER A 24 -13.82 -0.52 6.60
N ASP A 25 -13.90 -0.82 5.29
CA ASP A 25 -15.18 -1.07 4.62
C ASP A 25 -15.77 -2.42 5.06
N VAL A 26 -14.95 -3.45 5.21
CA VAL A 26 -15.38 -4.76 5.74
C VAL A 26 -15.89 -4.65 7.18
N ILE A 27 -15.20 -3.91 8.05
CA ILE A 27 -15.66 -3.70 9.43
C ILE A 27 -17.01 -3.00 9.47
N ARG A 28 -17.26 -2.03 8.57
CA ARG A 28 -18.50 -1.24 8.56
C ARG A 28 -19.66 -1.97 7.89
N ASN A 29 -19.39 -2.65 6.78
CA ASN A 29 -20.43 -3.12 5.85
C ASN A 29 -20.50 -4.66 5.77
N GLY A 30 -19.56 -5.39 6.37
CA GLY A 30 -19.53 -6.85 6.40
C GLY A 30 -19.54 -7.46 5.01
N SER A 31 -20.50 -8.36 4.76
CA SER A 31 -20.67 -9.03 3.46
C SER A 31 -21.06 -8.10 2.31
N LYS A 32 -21.48 -6.86 2.59
CA LYS A 32 -21.82 -5.84 1.58
C LYS A 32 -20.64 -4.91 1.26
N ALA A 33 -19.46 -5.19 1.80
CA ALA A 33 -18.28 -4.35 1.60
C ALA A 33 -17.80 -4.37 0.14
N VAL A 34 -17.44 -3.19 -0.36
CA VAL A 34 -17.04 -2.99 -1.76
C VAL A 34 -15.78 -2.16 -1.85
N LEU A 35 -14.96 -2.46 -2.85
CA LEU A 35 -13.79 -1.66 -3.21
C LEU A 35 -14.14 -0.80 -4.42
N LYS A 36 -14.02 0.52 -4.29
CA LYS A 36 -14.31 1.48 -5.37
C LYS A 36 -13.13 1.61 -6.31
N ARG A 37 -13.41 1.57 -7.63
CA ARG A 37 -12.42 1.71 -8.71
C ARG A 37 -11.63 3.00 -8.59
N GLU A 38 -12.33 4.10 -8.36
CA GLU A 38 -11.74 5.44 -8.22
C GLU A 38 -10.65 5.45 -7.13
N LYS A 39 -10.90 4.79 -5.99
CA LYS A 39 -9.95 4.75 -4.90
C LYS A 39 -8.68 3.98 -5.29
N VAL A 40 -8.83 2.86 -6.01
CA VAL A 40 -7.69 2.09 -6.52
C VAL A 40 -6.90 2.90 -7.54
N GLN A 41 -7.56 3.61 -8.45
CA GLN A 41 -6.90 4.48 -9.44
C GLN A 41 -6.13 5.62 -8.77
N GLN A 42 -6.72 6.27 -7.76
CA GLN A 42 -6.05 7.33 -6.99
C GLN A 42 -4.79 6.80 -6.28
N LEU A 43 -4.86 5.61 -5.69
CA LEU A 43 -3.70 4.99 -5.03
C LEU A 43 -2.64 4.56 -6.03
N ARG A 44 -3.05 3.98 -7.17
CA ARG A 44 -2.16 3.61 -8.27
C ARG A 44 -1.40 4.80 -8.83
N GLY A 45 -2.05 5.96 -8.95
CA GLY A 45 -1.42 7.21 -9.41
C GLY A 45 -0.34 7.74 -8.47
N ARG A 46 -0.26 7.24 -7.23
CA ARG A 46 0.79 7.59 -6.24
C ARG A 46 1.97 6.63 -6.26
N CYS A 47 1.85 5.50 -6.96
CA CYS A 47 2.92 4.54 -7.13
C CYS A 47 3.90 5.00 -8.22
N ARG A 48 5.16 4.59 -8.09
CA ARG A 48 6.15 4.73 -9.15
C ARG A 48 5.84 3.76 -10.29
N ASP A 49 6.24 4.11 -11.50
CA ASP A 49 6.05 3.24 -12.66
C ASP A 49 6.90 1.97 -12.55
N ARG A 50 6.31 0.84 -12.97
CA ARG A 50 6.95 -0.49 -13.12
C ARG A 50 7.46 -1.16 -11.81
N GLY A 51 6.84 -0.86 -10.67
CA GLY A 51 7.07 -1.59 -9.41
C GLY A 51 6.19 -2.84 -9.26
N ASN A 52 6.58 -3.78 -8.39
CA ASN A 52 5.74 -4.96 -8.12
C ASN A 52 4.36 -4.58 -7.56
N ILE A 53 4.32 -3.68 -6.57
CA ILE A 53 3.06 -3.16 -6.01
C ILE A 53 2.23 -2.45 -7.09
N THR A 54 2.91 -1.73 -7.98
CA THR A 54 2.30 -1.04 -9.12
C THR A 54 1.59 -2.02 -10.05
N ASN A 55 2.23 -3.15 -10.37
CA ASN A 55 1.64 -4.21 -11.18
C ASN A 55 0.43 -4.83 -10.48
N GLU A 56 0.48 -5.04 -9.15
CA GLU A 56 -0.67 -5.55 -8.40
C GLU A 56 -1.86 -4.57 -8.44
N PHE A 57 -1.61 -3.27 -8.33
CA PHE A 57 -2.67 -2.26 -8.52
C PHE A 57 -3.26 -2.32 -9.93
N ASP A 58 -2.43 -2.47 -10.97
CA ASP A 58 -2.88 -2.58 -12.35
C ASP A 58 -3.73 -3.85 -12.56
N SER A 59 -3.32 -4.99 -11.97
CA SER A 59 -4.10 -6.23 -11.96
C SER A 59 -5.43 -6.08 -11.23
N ILE A 60 -5.47 -5.43 -10.06
CA ILE A 60 -6.72 -5.14 -9.36
C ILE A 60 -7.64 -4.26 -10.23
N LEU A 61 -7.11 -3.28 -10.96
CA LEU A 61 -7.90 -2.44 -11.86
C LEU A 61 -8.55 -3.22 -13.01
N THR A 62 -7.96 -4.34 -13.44
CA THR A 62 -8.58 -5.19 -14.47
C THR A 62 -9.83 -5.93 -13.98
N LEU A 63 -9.97 -6.15 -12.67
CA LEU A 63 -11.13 -6.86 -12.10
C LEU A 63 -12.44 -6.09 -12.24
N TYR A 64 -12.37 -4.78 -12.48
CA TYR A 64 -13.56 -3.94 -12.55
C TYR A 64 -14.28 -4.06 -13.88
N GLY A 65 -13.59 -4.34 -15.00
CA GLY A 65 -14.17 -4.19 -16.33
C GLY A 65 -14.79 -2.79 -16.50
N ASP A 66 -16.11 -2.75 -16.71
CA ASP A 66 -16.90 -1.52 -16.81
C ASP A 66 -17.52 -1.05 -15.48
N GLU A 67 -17.42 -1.86 -14.42
CA GLU A 67 -17.99 -1.57 -13.13
C GLU A 67 -17.22 -0.50 -12.35
N SER A 68 -17.93 0.19 -11.46
CA SER A 68 -17.35 1.23 -10.59
C SER A 68 -16.87 0.70 -9.24
N PHE A 69 -17.27 -0.52 -8.88
CA PHE A 69 -16.86 -1.20 -7.65
C PHE A 69 -16.79 -2.71 -7.85
N VAL A 70 -16.01 -3.39 -7.00
CA VAL A 70 -16.01 -4.86 -6.89
C VAL A 70 -16.33 -5.27 -5.44
N PRO A 71 -17.02 -6.41 -5.21
CA PRO A 71 -17.18 -6.93 -3.86
C PRO A 71 -15.83 -7.29 -3.26
N ILE A 72 -15.65 -7.01 -1.96
CA ILE A 72 -14.41 -7.37 -1.24
C ILE A 72 -14.47 -8.83 -0.78
N ILE A 73 -15.59 -9.24 -0.16
CA ILE A 73 -15.78 -10.60 0.33
C ILE A 73 -16.24 -11.50 -0.82
N SER A 74 -15.84 -12.76 -0.78
CA SER A 74 -16.12 -13.76 -1.84
C SER A 74 -15.54 -13.39 -3.21
N ASN A 75 -14.44 -12.62 -3.22
CA ASN A 75 -13.71 -12.26 -4.41
C ASN A 75 -12.29 -12.88 -4.39
N PRO A 76 -12.12 -14.12 -4.88
CA PRO A 76 -10.85 -14.85 -4.78
C PRO A 76 -9.73 -14.19 -5.60
N ASP A 77 -10.05 -13.60 -6.75
CA ASP A 77 -9.05 -12.93 -7.59
C ASP A 77 -8.51 -11.67 -6.92
N LEU A 78 -9.40 -10.87 -6.31
CA LEU A 78 -8.99 -9.73 -5.48
C LEU A 78 -8.12 -10.20 -4.32
N ASN A 79 -8.51 -11.28 -3.63
CA ASN A 79 -7.75 -11.82 -2.51
C ASN A 79 -6.33 -12.24 -2.93
N MET A 80 -6.18 -12.91 -4.08
CA MET A 80 -4.88 -13.30 -4.63
C MET A 80 -3.96 -12.10 -4.86
N TYR A 81 -4.44 -11.02 -5.49
CA TYR A 81 -3.63 -9.81 -5.72
C TYR A 81 -3.26 -9.10 -4.41
N LEU A 82 -4.18 -9.11 -3.43
CA LEU A 82 -3.89 -8.56 -2.10
C LEU A 82 -2.83 -9.39 -1.37
N GLU A 83 -2.88 -10.71 -1.44
CA GLU A 83 -1.85 -11.58 -0.86
C GLU A 83 -0.47 -11.30 -1.47
N ASN A 84 -0.39 -11.19 -2.81
CA ASN A 84 0.86 -10.83 -3.49
C ASN A 84 1.37 -9.44 -3.07
N MET A 85 0.47 -8.47 -2.99
CA MET A 85 0.81 -7.12 -2.54
C MET A 85 1.34 -7.11 -1.10
N ALA A 86 0.77 -7.93 -0.21
CA ALA A 86 1.23 -8.08 1.18
C ALA A 86 2.66 -8.66 1.26
N LEU A 87 3.00 -9.63 0.40
CA LEU A 87 4.36 -10.16 0.31
C LEU A 87 5.37 -9.06 -0.03
N HIS A 88 5.03 -8.17 -0.95
CA HIS A 88 5.89 -7.05 -1.33
C HIS A 88 6.02 -5.99 -0.23
N LEU A 89 4.96 -5.75 0.55
CA LEU A 89 4.98 -4.79 1.66
C LEU A 89 6.00 -5.14 2.74
N SER A 90 6.26 -6.43 2.98
CA SER A 90 7.23 -6.87 4.00
C SER A 90 8.63 -6.26 3.79
N ALA A 91 9.07 -6.15 2.53
CA ALA A 91 10.34 -5.55 2.16
C ALA A 91 10.35 -4.03 2.41
N TYR A 92 9.23 -3.35 2.16
CA TYR A 92 9.08 -1.92 2.45
C TYR A 92 9.14 -1.64 3.95
N ILE A 93 8.46 -2.44 4.77
CA ILE A 93 8.48 -2.33 6.22
C ILE A 93 9.90 -2.54 6.74
N THR A 94 10.59 -3.57 6.27
CA THR A 94 11.98 -3.88 6.67
C THR A 94 12.92 -2.74 6.31
N LYS A 95 12.80 -2.19 5.11
CA LYS A 95 13.62 -1.06 4.66
C LYS A 95 13.37 0.20 5.49
N ALA A 96 12.11 0.51 5.79
CA ALA A 96 11.74 1.64 6.63
C ALA A 96 12.32 1.48 8.04
N ASN A 97 12.17 0.30 8.65
CA ASN A 97 12.71 0.00 9.98
C ASN A 97 14.24 0.11 10.01
N LYS A 98 14.93 -0.37 8.97
CA LYS A 98 16.39 -0.24 8.87
C LYS A 98 16.84 1.21 8.74
N ALA A 99 16.11 2.03 7.98
CA ALA A 99 16.42 3.46 7.87
C ALA A 99 16.30 4.17 9.23
N VAL A 100 15.26 3.85 10.01
CA VAL A 100 15.08 4.35 11.37
C VAL A 100 16.21 3.86 12.30
N ALA A 101 16.54 2.57 12.28
CA ALA A 101 17.60 2.00 13.09
C ALA A 101 18.95 2.67 12.82
N ASN A 102 19.33 2.81 11.55
CA ASN A 102 20.57 3.49 11.14
C ASN A 102 20.61 4.95 11.60
N PHE A 103 19.46 5.64 11.59
CA PHE A 103 19.38 7.02 12.08
C PHE A 103 19.64 7.10 13.57
N ILE A 104 18.96 6.24 14.37
CA ILE A 104 19.17 6.16 15.81
C ILE A 104 20.65 5.85 16.11
N GLU A 105 21.22 4.84 15.46
CA GLU A 105 22.64 4.51 15.63
C GLU A 105 23.53 5.73 15.35
N LYS A 106 23.33 6.44 14.24
CA LYS A 106 24.12 7.62 13.88
C LYS A 106 24.03 8.74 14.91
N GLU A 107 22.82 9.05 15.39
CA GLU A 107 22.62 10.11 16.39
C GLU A 107 23.26 9.76 17.74
N PHE A 108 23.29 8.48 18.14
CA PHE A 108 23.80 8.05 19.45
C PHE A 108 25.23 7.48 19.43
N THR A 109 25.87 7.35 18.26
CA THR A 109 27.29 6.93 18.13
C THR A 109 28.22 8.04 17.61
N SER A 110 27.68 9.20 17.23
CA SER A 110 28.50 10.38 16.93
C SER A 110 29.10 10.92 18.24
N PRO A 111 30.43 11.05 18.37
CA PRO A 111 31.04 11.61 19.58
C PRO A 111 30.50 13.02 19.80
N THR A 112 30.07 13.30 21.03
CA THR A 112 29.78 14.67 21.47
C THR A 112 31.10 15.42 21.48
N GLU A 113 31.31 16.33 20.53
CA GLU A 113 32.34 17.37 20.63
C GLU A 113 31.96 18.41 21.69
#